data_AF-A0A736RCS0-F1
#
_entry.id   AF-A0A736RCS0-F1
#
_cell.length_a   1.000
_cell.length_b   1.000
_cell.length_c   1.000
_cell.angle_alpha   90.00
_cell.angle_beta   90.00
_cell.angle_gamma   90.00
#
_symmetry.space_group_name_H-M   'P 1'
#
loop_
_entity.id
_entity.type
_entity.pdbx_description
1 polymer ?
#
loop_
_entity_poly.entity_id
_entity_poly.type
_entity_poly.pdbx_seq_one_letter_code
_entity_poly.pdbx_strand_id
1 'polypeptide(L)'
;MGNLIYLTLEGNIQGQISSGCSSQASVGNRHQLGHENSIFVFSLTQAESGSKGDIHHHGLHFCKLLDKSSPLLSNAINNNERLKMTFDIYRINRYGRMEKYYLIELRGATIQAISLQSKMNDMDYEYITVDYDYILCRHLIAGTEFDYLLTPDNDAHLFPAVQKTMLPADPPERKVTLVLGIFFDGTGNNAVNTRNMLEALTAQHFDINDPDAESILTRNASEKMGVSGIGAGSYLGYYTNIHWLNESYEQTFPPDGGYTQGAVYVEGIGTRAGEPDNPIGLGLGTAETGIIAKTDEAVAQLAKAIDATLALLQGKFVVDKLLFDIFGFSRGAAAARHFANRIQSEDRAIINAISAGMGKISYRGAPAGKTRFLGIMDTVAAVGTLANGLDPHSADTGNVNIHLRPGVAQKVFHLTALHECRYNFALNSVAPAWPELALPGVHSDIGGGYLPQLREDLFLTRPQVDTLPQNQSGAQSHI
;
A
#
# COMPACT_ATOMS: atom_id res chain seq x y z
N MET A 1 1.43 36.30 26.88
CA MET A 1 2.60 35.56 26.34
C MET A 1 3.29 36.47 25.34
N GLY A 2 4.59 36.68 25.50
CA GLY A 2 5.37 37.54 24.61
C GLY A 2 5.51 36.96 23.19
N ASN A 3 5.87 37.80 22.24
CA ASN A 3 6.22 37.37 20.89
C ASN A 3 7.48 36.49 20.94
N LEU A 4 7.49 35.37 20.22
CA LEU A 4 8.68 34.50 20.12
C LEU A 4 9.52 34.93 18.91
N ILE A 5 10.84 34.98 19.09
CA ILE A 5 11.79 35.34 18.04
C ILE A 5 12.78 34.19 17.89
N TYR A 6 12.99 33.74 16.65
CA TYR A 6 13.97 32.71 16.32
C TYR A 6 14.95 33.24 15.28
N LEU A 7 16.24 33.03 15.52
CA LEU A 7 17.32 33.41 14.62
C LEU A 7 17.87 32.18 13.89
N THR A 8 17.84 32.22 12.56
CA THR A 8 18.65 31.35 11.72
C THR A 8 19.94 32.08 11.36
N LEU A 9 21.08 31.46 11.62
CA LEU A 9 22.39 32.09 11.50
C LEU A 9 23.32 31.22 10.65
N GLU A 10 23.84 31.81 9.60
CA GLU A 10 24.78 31.20 8.67
C GLU A 10 26.01 32.10 8.53
N GLY A 11 27.20 31.51 8.59
CA GLY A 11 28.46 32.21 8.37
C GLY A 11 29.18 31.72 7.13
N ASN A 12 29.89 32.62 6.45
CA ASN A 12 30.59 32.29 5.21
C ASN A 12 31.78 31.32 5.41
N ILE A 13 32.28 31.16 6.63
CA ILE A 13 33.37 30.24 6.99
C ILE A 13 32.81 29.02 7.71
N GLN A 14 31.93 29.22 8.70
CA GLN A 14 31.42 28.17 9.58
C GLN A 14 30.16 27.46 9.06
N GLY A 15 29.54 27.96 7.98
CA GLY A 15 28.30 27.42 7.43
C GLY A 15 27.11 27.63 8.37
N GLN A 16 26.26 26.61 8.55
CA GLN A 16 25.03 26.71 9.35
C GLN A 16 25.29 26.72 10.86
N ILE A 17 25.62 27.90 11.41
CA ILE A 17 25.93 28.12 12.82
C ILE A 17 24.74 27.80 13.73
N SER A 18 23.50 28.12 13.33
CA SER A 18 22.31 27.87 14.17
C SER A 18 21.89 26.39 14.23
N SER A 19 22.52 25.50 13.47
CA SER A 19 22.18 24.08 13.40
C SER A 19 22.28 23.39 14.77
N GLY A 20 21.18 22.82 15.24
CA GLY A 20 21.08 22.15 16.54
C GLY A 20 21.06 23.06 17.77
N CYS A 21 20.94 24.39 17.62
CA CYS A 21 21.01 25.33 18.76
C CYS A 21 19.83 25.25 19.72
N SER A 22 18.63 24.86 19.26
CA SER A 22 17.49 24.62 20.16
C SER A 22 17.26 23.15 20.48
N SER A 23 18.29 22.30 20.32
CA SER A 23 18.23 20.89 20.72
C SER A 23 18.36 20.71 22.24
N GLN A 24 17.93 19.56 22.75
CA GLN A 24 18.07 19.23 24.17
C GLN A 24 19.54 19.22 24.63
N ALA A 25 20.47 18.80 23.77
CA ALA A 25 21.91 18.84 24.08
C ALA A 25 22.46 20.27 24.19
N SER A 26 21.80 21.25 23.57
CA SER A 26 22.23 22.65 23.52
C SER A 26 21.66 23.47 24.67
N VAL A 27 20.34 23.42 24.89
CA VAL A 27 19.62 24.28 25.85
C VAL A 27 18.83 23.51 26.92
N GLY A 28 19.05 22.18 27.03
CA GLY A 28 18.42 21.34 28.04
C GLY A 28 16.89 21.32 27.96
N ASN A 29 16.24 21.55 29.10
CA ASN A 29 14.77 21.54 29.21
C ASN A 29 14.08 22.69 28.46
N ARG A 30 14.84 23.66 27.93
CA ARG A 30 14.31 24.79 27.16
C ARG A 30 14.27 24.54 25.66
N HIS A 31 14.64 23.33 25.21
CA HIS A 31 14.59 22.96 23.80
C HIS A 31 13.20 23.20 23.20
N GLN A 32 13.18 23.56 21.91
CA GLN A 32 11.98 23.94 21.19
C GLN A 32 11.75 22.97 20.04
N LEU A 33 10.75 22.11 20.16
CA LEU A 33 10.39 21.15 19.11
C LEU A 33 9.95 21.88 17.85
N GLY A 34 10.50 21.50 16.70
CA GLY A 34 10.28 22.13 15.40
C GLY A 34 11.14 23.37 15.12
N HIS A 35 12.00 23.77 16.07
CA HIS A 35 12.94 24.89 15.93
C HIS A 35 14.39 24.47 16.22
N GLU A 36 14.72 23.18 16.08
CA GLU A 36 16.00 22.60 16.50
C GLU A 36 17.22 23.30 15.87
N ASN A 37 17.06 23.86 14.66
CA ASN A 37 18.11 24.53 13.89
C ASN A 37 18.05 26.06 13.95
N SER A 38 17.31 26.61 14.91
CA SER A 38 17.24 28.05 15.17
C SER A 38 17.71 28.37 16.58
N ILE A 39 18.21 29.58 16.77
CA ILE A 39 18.59 30.16 18.06
C ILE A 39 17.36 30.88 18.63
N PHE A 40 17.03 30.65 19.88
CA PHE A 40 15.94 31.37 20.55
C PHE A 40 16.40 32.75 21.03
N VAL A 41 15.70 33.80 20.63
CA VAL A 41 16.06 35.21 20.88
C VAL A 41 15.07 35.83 21.87
N PHE A 42 15.58 36.35 22.99
CA PHE A 42 14.80 36.93 24.09
C PHE A 42 14.47 38.39 23.87
N SER A 43 15.40 39.15 23.29
CA SER A 43 15.17 40.54 22.92
C SER A 43 15.86 40.86 21.60
N LEU A 44 15.25 41.76 20.86
CA LEU A 44 15.73 42.24 19.57
C LEU A 44 15.45 43.74 19.51
N THR A 45 16.50 44.53 19.35
CA THR A 45 16.44 45.97 19.23
C THR A 45 17.11 46.37 17.93
N GLN A 46 16.37 47.07 17.10
CA GLN A 46 16.86 47.71 15.89
C GLN A 46 16.44 49.17 15.97
N ALA A 47 17.37 50.08 15.64
CA ALA A 47 17.13 51.51 15.71
C ALA A 47 17.65 52.18 14.45
N GLU A 48 16.88 53.14 13.95
CA GLU A 48 17.23 54.00 12.82
C GLU A 48 16.99 55.44 13.24
N SER A 49 17.91 56.33 12.89
CA SER A 49 17.77 57.76 13.14
C SER A 49 18.14 58.55 11.90
N GLY A 50 17.34 59.55 11.54
CA GLY A 50 17.61 60.42 10.39
C GLY A 50 17.88 61.87 10.81
N SER A 51 18.85 62.51 10.16
CA SER A 51 19.10 63.96 10.28
C SER A 51 19.54 64.54 8.95
N LYS A 52 18.87 65.60 8.48
CA LYS A 52 19.26 66.41 7.29
C LYS A 52 19.65 65.59 6.03
N GLY A 53 18.94 64.50 5.74
CA GLY A 53 19.14 63.68 4.54
C GLY A 53 20.08 62.49 4.72
N ASP A 54 20.76 62.37 5.87
CA ASP A 54 21.53 61.19 6.22
C ASP A 54 20.71 60.27 7.14
N ILE A 55 20.65 58.99 6.78
CA ILE A 55 20.07 57.92 7.60
C ILE A 55 21.22 57.21 8.31
N HIS A 56 21.23 57.28 9.64
CA HIS A 56 22.12 56.48 10.47
C HIS A 56 21.37 55.22 10.91
N HIS A 57 21.70 54.11 10.25
CA HIS A 57 21.34 52.79 10.75
C HIS A 57 22.22 52.47 11.95
N HIS A 58 21.60 52.20 13.10
CA HIS A 58 22.33 51.64 14.23
C HIS A 58 22.47 50.13 14.04
N GLY A 59 23.54 49.58 14.62
CA GLY A 59 23.73 48.14 14.70
C GLY A 59 22.50 47.46 15.33
N LEU A 60 22.24 46.23 14.92
CA LEU A 60 21.16 45.44 15.49
C LEU A 60 21.68 44.75 16.74
N HIS A 61 20.91 44.83 17.82
CA HIS A 61 21.26 44.23 19.10
C HIS A 61 20.25 43.14 19.44
N PHE A 62 20.73 41.98 19.86
CA PHE A 62 19.84 40.92 20.33
C PHE A 62 20.42 40.16 21.51
N CYS A 63 19.53 39.55 22.29
CA CYS A 63 19.89 38.75 23.46
C CYS A 63 19.41 37.30 23.26
N LYS A 64 20.28 36.34 23.57
CA LYS A 64 20.01 34.89 23.55
C LYS A 64 20.55 34.22 24.81
N LEU A 65 20.23 32.95 25.00
CA LEU A 65 20.90 32.12 26.01
C LEU A 65 22.26 31.63 25.51
N LEU A 66 23.06 31.14 26.45
CA LEU A 66 24.15 30.24 26.11
C LEU A 66 23.58 28.96 25.47
N ASP A 67 24.04 28.70 24.26
CA ASP A 67 23.65 27.55 23.47
C ASP A 67 24.86 27.10 22.62
N LYS A 68 24.67 26.07 21.79
CA LYS A 68 25.70 25.54 20.89
C LYS A 68 26.35 26.61 20.00
N SER A 69 25.65 27.69 19.65
CA SER A 69 26.21 28.76 18.81
C SER A 69 27.15 29.70 19.54
N SER A 70 27.12 29.80 20.87
CA SER A 70 27.96 30.76 21.63
C SER A 70 29.47 30.67 21.31
N PRO A 71 30.12 29.49 21.31
CA PRO A 71 31.51 29.39 20.86
C PRO A 71 31.71 29.69 19.36
N LEU A 72 30.70 29.42 18.52
CA LEU A 72 30.75 29.69 17.09
C LEU A 72 30.63 31.20 16.79
N LEU A 73 29.84 31.93 17.58
CA LEU A 73 29.77 33.40 17.54
C LEU A 73 31.11 34.01 17.97
N SER A 74 31.77 33.43 18.98
CA SER A 74 33.13 33.83 19.39
C SER A 74 34.15 33.61 18.27
N ASN A 75 34.03 32.51 17.50
CA ASN A 75 34.85 32.30 16.31
C ASN A 75 34.52 33.31 15.20
N ALA A 76 33.26 33.63 14.99
CA ALA A 76 32.83 34.56 13.94
C ALA A 76 33.37 35.97 14.19
N ILE A 77 33.30 36.48 15.42
CA ILE A 77 33.89 37.78 15.78
C ILE A 77 35.42 37.76 15.64
N ASN A 78 36.10 36.71 16.12
CA ASN A 78 37.56 36.62 16.06
C ASN A 78 38.11 36.56 14.63
N ASN A 79 37.34 35.96 13.71
CA ASN A 79 37.73 35.85 12.30
C ASN A 79 37.14 36.95 11.42
N ASN A 80 36.44 37.94 12.00
CA ASN A 80 35.67 38.95 11.28
C ASN A 80 34.80 38.35 10.17
N GLU A 81 34.13 37.25 10.50
CA GLU A 81 33.34 36.45 9.57
C GLU A 81 32.08 37.22 9.17
N ARG A 82 31.79 37.21 7.86
CA ARG A 82 30.52 37.74 7.32
C ARG A 82 29.41 36.72 7.52
N LEU A 83 28.29 37.20 8.01
CA LEU A 83 27.15 36.41 8.45
C LEU A 83 25.88 36.80 7.69
N LYS A 84 25.00 35.83 7.53
CA LYS A 84 23.61 36.01 7.16
C LYS A 84 22.74 35.65 8.36
N MET A 85 21.90 36.61 8.77
CA MET A 85 21.03 36.48 9.94
C MET A 85 19.59 36.61 9.51
N THR A 86 18.73 35.72 9.97
CA THR A 86 17.29 35.76 9.67
C THR A 86 16.49 35.60 10.95
N PHE A 87 15.84 36.68 11.37
CA PHE A 87 15.00 36.76 12.56
C PHE A 87 13.53 36.56 12.17
N ASP A 88 12.97 35.46 12.65
CA ASP A 88 11.57 35.09 12.47
C ASP A 88 10.78 35.48 13.72
N ILE A 89 9.84 36.42 13.57
CA ILE A 89 9.03 36.92 14.67
C ILE A 89 7.63 36.32 14.59
N TYR A 90 7.22 35.68 15.68
CA TYR A 90 5.95 34.99 15.81
C TYR A 90 5.00 35.74 16.74
N ARG A 91 3.70 35.60 16.47
CA ARG A 91 2.61 36.04 17.35
C ARG A 91 1.52 34.97 17.42
N ILE A 92 0.65 35.09 18.41
CA ILE A 92 -0.57 34.29 18.48
C ILE A 92 -1.62 34.94 17.56
N ASN A 93 -2.19 34.18 16.64
CA ASN A 93 -3.22 34.64 15.74
C ASN A 93 -4.64 34.53 16.34
N ARG A 94 -5.65 34.98 15.60
CA ARG A 94 -7.06 34.95 16.06
C ARG A 94 -7.60 33.57 16.44
N TYR A 95 -6.92 32.49 16.01
CA TYR A 95 -7.29 31.10 16.29
C TYR A 95 -6.48 30.49 17.44
N GLY A 96 -5.67 31.28 18.15
CA GLY A 96 -4.81 30.79 19.23
C GLY A 96 -3.58 30.02 18.75
N ARG A 97 -3.24 30.08 17.44
CA ARG A 97 -2.07 29.40 16.87
C ARG A 97 -0.92 30.37 16.70
N MET A 98 0.31 29.87 16.86
CA MET A 98 1.51 30.63 16.52
C MET A 98 1.61 30.79 15.01
N GLU A 99 1.81 32.03 14.56
CA GLU A 99 2.08 32.36 13.16
C GLU A 99 3.32 33.25 13.06
N LYS A 100 4.19 32.96 12.10
CA LYS A 100 5.29 33.84 11.69
C LYS A 100 4.66 35.01 10.94
N TYR A 101 4.76 36.22 11.49
CA TYR A 101 4.10 37.39 10.90
C TYR A 101 5.08 38.47 10.43
N TYR A 102 6.31 38.48 10.97
CA TYR A 102 7.33 39.46 10.61
C TYR A 102 8.70 38.78 10.46
N LEU A 103 9.51 39.32 9.57
CA LEU A 103 10.83 38.82 9.19
C LEU A 103 11.81 39.98 9.16
N ILE A 104 12.99 39.81 9.76
CA ILE A 104 14.15 40.70 9.56
C ILE A 104 15.31 39.85 9.07
N GLU A 105 15.85 40.17 7.91
CA GLU A 105 17.02 39.50 7.33
C GLU A 105 18.18 40.48 7.19
N LEU A 106 19.35 40.11 7.71
CA LEU A 106 20.60 40.84 7.55
C LEU A 106 21.55 40.06 6.65
N ARG A 107 22.25 40.75 5.76
CA ARG A 107 23.34 40.18 4.95
C ARG A 107 24.62 40.99 5.10
N GLY A 108 25.74 40.30 4.92
CA GLY A 108 27.06 40.87 5.18
C GLY A 108 27.24 41.27 6.65
N ALA A 109 26.49 40.68 7.56
CA ALA A 109 26.53 41.05 8.96
C ALA A 109 27.88 40.69 9.59
N THR A 110 28.43 41.55 10.43
CA THR A 110 29.64 41.29 11.22
C THR A 110 29.33 41.52 12.68
N ILE A 111 29.84 40.64 13.54
CA ILE A 111 29.66 40.80 14.98
C ILE A 111 30.61 41.91 15.45
N GLN A 112 30.04 42.96 16.03
CA GLN A 112 30.81 44.06 16.61
C GLN A 112 31.22 43.75 18.06
N ALA A 113 30.30 43.15 18.82
CA ALA A 113 30.53 42.84 20.23
C ALA A 113 29.68 41.65 20.69
N ILE A 114 30.25 40.87 21.61
CA ILE A 114 29.55 39.82 22.36
C ILE A 114 29.78 40.11 23.85
N SER A 115 28.70 40.20 24.63
CA SER A 115 28.75 40.38 26.07
C SER A 115 27.98 39.26 26.77
N LEU A 116 28.69 38.42 27.51
CA LEU A 116 28.12 37.35 28.32
C LEU A 116 27.86 37.88 29.73
N GLN A 117 26.63 37.70 30.23
CA GLN A 117 26.26 38.00 31.60
C GLN A 117 25.74 36.75 32.29
N SER A 118 26.46 36.32 33.33
CA SER A 118 26.04 35.27 34.25
C SER A 118 25.84 35.86 35.64
N LYS A 119 24.64 35.69 36.21
CA LYS A 119 24.27 36.21 37.53
C LYS A 119 23.60 35.11 38.34
N MET A 120 23.89 35.06 39.64
CA MET A 120 23.27 34.09 40.54
C MET A 120 21.74 34.27 40.54
N ASN A 121 21.01 33.18 40.33
CA ASN A 121 19.54 33.12 40.23
C ASN A 121 18.92 33.80 38.99
N ASP A 122 19.73 34.09 37.96
CA ASP A 122 19.25 34.50 36.64
C ASP A 122 19.70 33.48 35.57
N MET A 123 19.16 33.59 34.36
CA MET A 123 19.67 32.81 33.22
C MET A 123 20.95 33.45 32.68
N ASP A 124 21.83 32.62 32.11
CA ASP A 124 23.03 33.10 31.43
C ASP A 124 22.66 33.65 30.06
N TYR A 125 22.82 34.97 29.91
CA TYR A 125 22.49 35.68 28.69
C TYR A 125 23.74 36.08 27.91
N GLU A 126 23.60 36.08 26.60
CA GLU A 126 24.58 36.56 25.65
C GLU A 126 23.94 37.68 24.83
N TYR A 127 24.52 38.88 24.94
CA TYR A 127 24.12 40.07 24.20
C TYR A 127 25.05 40.25 23.01
N ILE A 128 24.49 40.31 21.81
CA ILE A 128 25.25 40.40 20.56
C ILE A 128 24.86 41.69 19.85
N THR A 129 25.87 42.45 19.45
CA THR A 129 25.74 43.62 18.57
C THR A 129 26.30 43.29 17.21
N VAL A 130 25.52 43.57 16.16
CA VAL A 130 25.90 43.29 14.78
C VAL A 130 25.77 44.52 13.91
N ASP A 131 26.80 44.77 13.11
CA ASP A 131 26.72 45.67 11.96
C ASP A 131 26.31 44.85 10.73
N TYR A 132 25.73 45.49 9.73
CA TYR A 132 25.22 44.83 8.54
C TYR A 132 25.34 45.72 7.31
N ASP A 133 25.56 45.08 6.16
CA ASP A 133 25.66 45.74 4.87
C ASP A 133 24.29 45.89 4.21
N TYR A 134 23.37 44.98 4.50
CA TYR A 134 22.01 44.99 3.96
C TYR A 134 21.00 44.52 5.01
N ILE A 135 19.84 45.16 5.04
CA ILE A 135 18.69 44.78 5.86
C ILE A 135 17.44 44.65 4.99
N LEU A 136 16.64 43.62 5.27
CA LEU A 136 15.31 43.39 4.71
C LEU A 136 14.32 43.14 5.84
N CYS A 137 13.25 43.91 5.87
CA CYS A 137 12.14 43.79 6.79
C CYS A 137 10.87 43.44 5.99
N ARG A 138 10.14 42.40 6.40
CA ARG A 138 8.86 42.01 5.76
C ARG A 138 7.77 41.73 6.78
N HIS A 139 6.60 42.32 6.57
CA HIS A 139 5.38 41.93 7.27
C HIS A 139 4.61 40.89 6.43
N LEU A 140 4.82 39.62 6.73
CA LEU A 140 4.37 38.49 5.89
C LEU A 140 2.85 38.39 5.71
N ILE A 141 2.09 38.81 6.72
CA ILE A 141 0.61 38.75 6.68
C ILE A 141 0.00 39.96 5.95
N ALA A 142 0.71 41.09 5.91
CA ALA A 142 0.21 42.34 5.33
C ALA A 142 0.86 42.64 3.97
N GLY A 143 1.89 41.89 3.59
CA GLY A 143 2.57 41.97 2.30
C GLY A 143 3.49 43.18 2.12
N THR A 144 3.75 43.96 3.17
CA THR A 144 4.65 45.12 3.08
C THR A 144 6.10 44.71 3.30
N GLU A 145 7.01 45.35 2.56
CA GLU A 145 8.45 45.14 2.66
C GLU A 145 9.24 46.45 2.64
N PHE A 146 10.41 46.41 3.27
CA PHE A 146 11.43 47.44 3.26
C PHE A 146 12.79 46.76 3.13
N ASP A 147 13.63 47.23 2.22
CA ASP A 147 15.01 46.81 2.10
C ASP A 147 15.94 48.01 1.87
N TYR A 148 17.16 47.90 2.37
CA TYR A 148 18.18 48.93 2.20
C TYR A 148 19.58 48.33 2.18
N LEU A 149 20.39 48.77 1.20
CA LEU A 149 21.79 48.41 1.04
C LEU A 149 22.66 49.57 1.54
N LEU A 150 23.33 49.37 2.67
CA LEU A 150 24.17 50.38 3.32
C LEU A 150 25.53 50.54 2.65
N THR A 151 26.08 49.47 2.06
CA THR A 151 27.41 49.45 1.43
C THR A 151 27.33 48.96 -0.03
N PRO A 152 27.00 49.86 -0.98
CA PRO A 152 26.80 49.50 -2.40
C PRO A 152 28.02 48.85 -3.06
N ASP A 153 29.23 49.12 -2.57
CA ASP A 153 30.47 48.57 -3.13
C ASP A 153 30.62 47.05 -2.91
N ASN A 154 29.82 46.44 -2.02
CA ASN A 154 29.84 45.01 -1.69
C ASN A 154 28.72 44.18 -2.36
N ASP A 155 27.96 44.76 -3.28
CA ASP A 155 26.73 44.18 -3.86
C ASP A 155 26.92 42.76 -4.44
N ALA A 156 28.02 42.53 -5.17
CA ALA A 156 28.33 41.24 -5.79
C ALA A 156 28.60 40.09 -4.78
N HIS A 157 28.97 40.42 -3.54
CA HIS A 157 29.18 39.46 -2.46
C HIS A 157 27.92 39.24 -1.59
N LEU A 158 27.02 40.22 -1.54
CA LEU A 158 25.77 40.18 -0.77
C LEU A 158 24.64 39.44 -1.51
N PHE A 159 24.69 39.50 -2.83
CA PHE A 159 23.76 38.84 -3.74
C PHE A 159 24.55 37.99 -4.73
N PRO A 160 25.24 36.90 -4.28
CA PRO A 160 25.86 35.98 -5.23
C PRO A 160 24.79 35.56 -6.23
N ALA A 161 25.08 35.73 -7.53
CA ALA A 161 24.18 35.34 -8.61
C ALA A 161 23.64 33.95 -8.27
N VAL A 162 22.31 33.85 -8.15
CA VAL A 162 21.64 32.65 -7.64
C VAL A 162 21.93 31.48 -8.57
N GLN A 163 23.08 30.84 -8.39
CA GLN A 163 23.14 29.42 -8.53
C GLN A 163 22.31 28.94 -7.35
N LYS A 164 21.08 28.52 -7.64
CA LYS A 164 20.28 27.71 -6.74
C LYS A 164 21.15 26.50 -6.37
N THR A 165 21.98 26.63 -5.35
CA THR A 165 22.42 25.49 -4.57
C THR A 165 21.19 25.10 -3.78
N MET A 166 20.25 24.45 -4.49
CA MET A 166 19.42 23.47 -3.85
C MET A 166 20.44 22.59 -3.14
N LEU A 167 20.40 22.54 -1.79
CA LEU A 167 20.74 21.29 -1.10
C LEU A 167 20.24 20.19 -2.02
N PRO A 168 21.05 19.18 -2.44
CA PRO A 168 20.53 18.13 -3.30
C PRO A 168 19.22 17.74 -2.64
N ALA A 169 18.11 18.01 -3.32
CA ALA A 169 16.80 17.77 -2.73
C ALA A 169 16.92 16.34 -2.26
N ASP A 170 16.64 16.07 -0.97
CA ASP A 170 16.61 14.72 -0.43
C ASP A 170 16.03 13.87 -1.55
N PRO A 171 16.80 12.92 -2.13
CA PRO A 171 16.49 12.36 -3.43
C PRO A 171 15.01 11.99 -3.38
N PRO A 172 14.20 12.52 -4.33
CA PRO A 172 12.75 12.57 -4.17
C PRO A 172 12.29 11.20 -3.72
N GLU A 173 11.64 11.16 -2.56
CA GLU A 173 11.28 9.92 -1.88
C GLU A 173 10.66 8.97 -2.90
N ARG A 174 11.35 7.86 -3.18
CA ARG A 174 10.99 6.96 -4.28
C ARG A 174 9.56 6.51 -4.05
N LYS A 175 8.67 6.87 -4.96
CA LYS A 175 7.27 6.47 -4.91
C LYS A 175 7.12 5.09 -5.51
N VAL A 176 6.65 4.16 -4.70
CA VAL A 176 6.43 2.78 -5.09
C VAL A 176 4.94 2.54 -5.28
N THR A 177 4.59 1.94 -6.42
CA THR A 177 3.29 1.29 -6.62
C THR A 177 3.46 -0.19 -6.29
N LEU A 178 2.80 -0.64 -5.23
CA LEU A 178 2.69 -2.04 -4.88
C LEU A 178 1.44 -2.62 -5.54
N VAL A 179 1.58 -3.76 -6.22
CA VAL A 179 0.45 -4.52 -6.76
C VAL A 179 0.42 -5.90 -6.13
N LEU A 180 -0.75 -6.35 -5.67
CA LEU A 180 -0.96 -7.71 -5.23
C LEU A 180 -1.94 -8.43 -6.15
N GLY A 181 -1.50 -9.54 -6.72
CA GLY A 181 -2.36 -10.51 -7.38
C GLY A 181 -3.08 -11.37 -6.33
N ILE A 182 -4.40 -11.45 -6.38
CA ILE A 182 -5.20 -12.28 -5.47
C ILE A 182 -5.93 -13.32 -6.31
N PHE A 183 -5.61 -14.60 -6.11
CA PHE A 183 -6.04 -15.69 -6.96
C PHE A 183 -6.95 -16.64 -6.19
N PHE A 184 -8.23 -16.69 -6.55
CA PHE A 184 -9.24 -17.56 -5.93
C PHE A 184 -9.57 -18.74 -6.83
N ASP A 185 -9.12 -19.93 -6.45
CA ASP A 185 -9.28 -21.13 -7.28
C ASP A 185 -10.72 -21.69 -7.26
N GLY A 186 -11.02 -22.58 -8.22
CA GLY A 186 -12.34 -23.18 -8.42
C GLY A 186 -12.78 -24.12 -7.30
N THR A 187 -14.08 -24.38 -7.19
CA THR A 187 -14.60 -25.38 -6.22
C THR A 187 -13.94 -26.73 -6.44
N GLY A 188 -13.50 -27.39 -5.37
CA GLY A 188 -12.89 -28.72 -5.48
C GLY A 188 -11.53 -28.73 -6.18
N ASN A 189 -10.92 -27.57 -6.47
CA ASN A 189 -9.59 -27.49 -7.05
C ASN A 189 -8.56 -27.13 -5.98
N ASN A 190 -7.47 -27.88 -5.94
CA ASN A 190 -6.39 -27.66 -5.00
C ASN A 190 -5.03 -27.98 -5.65
N ALA A 191 -4.29 -26.93 -5.99
CA ALA A 191 -2.99 -27.07 -6.67
C ALA A 191 -1.97 -27.91 -5.87
N VAL A 192 -2.02 -27.91 -4.54
CA VAL A 192 -1.13 -28.74 -3.72
C VAL A 192 -1.50 -30.21 -3.85
N ASN A 193 -2.79 -30.55 -3.79
CA ASN A 193 -3.26 -31.93 -3.96
C ASN A 193 -2.96 -32.43 -5.38
N THR A 194 -3.20 -31.61 -6.41
CA THR A 194 -2.81 -31.91 -7.79
C THR A 194 -1.32 -32.17 -7.90
N ARG A 195 -0.45 -31.31 -7.36
CA ARG A 195 1.00 -31.51 -7.39
C ARG A 195 1.42 -32.83 -6.73
N ASN A 196 0.91 -33.11 -5.53
CA ASN A 196 1.22 -34.33 -4.79
C ASN A 196 0.84 -35.59 -5.60
N MET A 197 -0.29 -35.53 -6.32
CA MET A 197 -0.75 -36.62 -7.17
C MET A 197 0.11 -36.79 -8.43
N LEU A 198 0.53 -35.69 -9.06
CA LEU A 198 1.45 -35.73 -10.20
C LEU A 198 2.84 -36.25 -9.81
N GLU A 199 3.34 -35.90 -8.62
CA GLU A 199 4.57 -36.47 -8.06
C GLU A 199 4.41 -37.98 -7.82
N ALA A 200 3.26 -38.42 -7.29
CA ALA A 200 2.96 -39.83 -7.06
C ALA A 200 2.85 -40.64 -8.37
N LEU A 201 2.32 -40.05 -9.45
CA LEU A 201 2.29 -40.62 -10.79
C LEU A 201 3.70 -40.73 -11.38
N THR A 202 4.46 -39.64 -11.33
CA THR A 202 5.83 -39.57 -11.84
C THR A 202 6.73 -40.59 -11.15
N ALA A 203 6.63 -40.72 -9.84
CA ALA A 203 7.36 -41.72 -9.05
C ALA A 203 7.03 -43.18 -9.45
N GLN A 204 5.86 -43.40 -10.04
CA GLN A 204 5.44 -44.70 -10.56
C GLN A 204 5.71 -44.88 -12.07
N HIS A 205 6.34 -43.89 -12.71
CA HIS A 205 6.61 -43.87 -14.16
C HIS A 205 5.34 -43.90 -15.02
N PHE A 206 4.23 -43.39 -14.50
CA PHE A 206 3.00 -43.20 -15.26
C PHE A 206 2.95 -41.81 -15.91
N ASP A 207 2.40 -41.72 -17.12
CA ASP A 207 2.18 -40.47 -17.84
C ASP A 207 0.76 -39.94 -17.54
N ILE A 208 0.64 -38.64 -17.25
CA ILE A 208 -0.65 -37.98 -17.03
C ILE A 208 -1.48 -37.86 -18.32
N ASN A 209 -0.82 -38.01 -19.48
CA ASN A 209 -1.49 -38.05 -20.79
C ASN A 209 -2.05 -39.44 -21.13
N ASP A 210 -1.85 -40.44 -20.27
CA ASP A 210 -2.40 -41.77 -20.48
C ASP A 210 -3.94 -41.75 -20.35
N PRO A 211 -4.71 -42.39 -21.26
CA PRO A 211 -6.16 -42.51 -21.14
C PRO A 211 -6.64 -43.12 -19.81
N ASP A 212 -5.81 -43.91 -19.13
CA ASP A 212 -6.11 -44.53 -17.84
C ASP A 212 -5.68 -43.66 -16.64
N ALA A 213 -5.19 -42.44 -16.87
CA ALA A 213 -4.69 -41.54 -15.83
C ALA A 213 -5.70 -41.33 -14.69
N GLU A 214 -6.98 -41.17 -14.99
CA GLU A 214 -8.04 -41.02 -13.98
C GLU A 214 -8.16 -42.24 -13.06
N SER A 215 -8.08 -43.46 -13.62
CA SER A 215 -8.12 -44.70 -12.84
C SER A 215 -6.91 -44.82 -11.93
N ILE A 216 -5.73 -44.41 -12.44
CA ILE A 216 -4.48 -44.43 -11.67
C ILE A 216 -4.51 -43.38 -10.56
N LEU A 217 -5.02 -42.18 -10.83
CA LEU A 217 -5.22 -41.12 -9.84
C LEU A 217 -6.20 -41.58 -8.75
N THR A 218 -7.31 -42.20 -9.13
CA THR A 218 -8.29 -42.75 -8.18
C THR A 218 -7.67 -43.77 -7.24
N ARG A 219 -6.87 -44.71 -7.78
CA ARG A 219 -6.13 -45.68 -6.97
C ARG A 219 -5.12 -44.99 -6.04
N ASN A 220 -4.33 -44.06 -6.57
CA ASN A 220 -3.32 -43.33 -5.80
C ASN A 220 -3.93 -42.48 -4.67
N ALA A 221 -5.07 -41.85 -4.92
CA ALA A 221 -5.80 -41.08 -3.91
C ALA A 221 -6.13 -41.97 -2.71
N SER A 222 -6.62 -43.19 -2.96
CA SER A 222 -6.93 -44.15 -1.90
C SER A 222 -5.68 -44.74 -1.24
N GLU A 223 -4.75 -45.27 -2.03
CA GLU A 223 -3.63 -46.08 -1.52
C GLU A 223 -2.48 -45.25 -0.95
N LYS A 224 -2.24 -44.05 -1.50
CA LYS A 224 -1.09 -43.20 -1.13
C LYS A 224 -1.49 -41.99 -0.30
N MET A 225 -2.66 -41.43 -0.57
CA MET A 225 -3.13 -40.21 0.11
C MET A 225 -4.20 -40.50 1.17
N GLY A 226 -4.72 -41.73 1.24
CA GLY A 226 -5.72 -42.14 2.22
C GLY A 226 -7.09 -41.49 2.03
N VAL A 227 -7.39 -40.98 0.81
CA VAL A 227 -8.62 -40.27 0.48
C VAL A 227 -9.40 -41.00 -0.61
N SER A 228 -10.72 -41.06 -0.49
CA SER A 228 -11.58 -41.75 -1.47
C SER A 228 -12.99 -41.15 -1.53
N GLY A 229 -13.76 -41.54 -2.55
CA GLY A 229 -15.12 -41.06 -2.75
C GLY A 229 -15.18 -39.55 -2.97
N ILE A 230 -16.21 -38.90 -2.40
CA ILE A 230 -16.45 -37.46 -2.56
C ILE A 230 -15.30 -36.62 -1.98
N GLY A 231 -14.55 -37.16 -1.01
CA GLY A 231 -13.40 -36.49 -0.39
C GLY A 231 -12.13 -36.47 -1.24
N ALA A 232 -12.12 -37.15 -2.40
CA ALA A 232 -10.96 -37.23 -3.29
C ALA A 232 -11.06 -36.30 -4.52
N GLY A 233 -12.12 -35.51 -4.67
CA GLY A 233 -12.38 -34.74 -5.90
C GLY A 233 -11.19 -33.89 -6.37
N SER A 234 -10.57 -33.14 -5.46
CA SER A 234 -9.40 -32.29 -5.73
C SER A 234 -8.12 -33.05 -6.07
N TYR A 235 -8.08 -34.35 -5.79
CA TYR A 235 -6.96 -35.24 -6.13
C TYR A 235 -7.11 -35.87 -7.52
N LEU A 236 -8.30 -35.81 -8.11
CA LEU A 236 -8.59 -36.39 -9.43
C LEU A 236 -8.57 -35.35 -10.55
N GLY A 237 -8.69 -34.06 -10.20
CA GLY A 237 -8.62 -32.94 -11.14
C GLY A 237 -7.19 -32.55 -11.53
N TYR A 238 -7.09 -31.54 -12.40
CA TYR A 238 -5.83 -30.94 -12.82
C TYR A 238 -5.73 -29.47 -12.40
N TYR A 239 -4.66 -28.79 -12.82
CA TYR A 239 -4.50 -27.36 -12.57
C TYR A 239 -5.52 -26.52 -13.32
N THR A 240 -6.08 -25.52 -12.63
CA THR A 240 -6.97 -24.52 -13.23
C THR A 240 -6.17 -23.40 -13.89
N ASN A 241 -6.85 -22.58 -14.70
CA ASN A 241 -6.29 -21.36 -15.23
C ASN A 241 -5.95 -20.33 -14.14
N ILE A 242 -6.55 -20.44 -12.94
CA ILE A 242 -6.17 -19.59 -11.80
C ILE A 242 -4.78 -19.98 -11.27
N HIS A 243 -4.48 -21.28 -11.21
CA HIS A 243 -3.14 -21.75 -10.91
C HIS A 243 -2.14 -21.23 -11.95
N TRP A 244 -2.42 -21.42 -13.24
CA TRP A 244 -1.49 -20.99 -14.30
C TRP A 244 -1.30 -19.48 -14.37
N LEU A 245 -2.36 -18.70 -14.10
CA LEU A 245 -2.25 -17.24 -13.99
C LEU A 245 -1.38 -16.84 -12.80
N ASN A 246 -1.48 -17.53 -11.66
CA ASN A 246 -0.63 -17.28 -10.49
C ASN A 246 0.84 -17.62 -10.78
N GLU A 247 1.13 -18.77 -11.39
CA GLU A 247 2.49 -19.17 -11.77
C GLU A 247 3.11 -18.22 -12.80
N SER A 248 2.29 -17.70 -13.72
CA SER A 248 2.74 -16.77 -14.76
C SER A 248 2.76 -15.30 -14.28
N TYR A 249 2.33 -15.03 -13.04
CA TYR A 249 2.24 -13.67 -12.52
C TYR A 249 3.63 -13.16 -12.14
N GLU A 250 4.13 -12.19 -12.92
CA GLU A 250 5.45 -11.59 -12.72
C GLU A 250 5.62 -11.06 -11.29
N GLN A 251 6.69 -11.47 -10.61
CA GLN A 251 7.03 -11.01 -9.25
C GLN A 251 8.47 -10.52 -9.16
N THR A 252 9.23 -10.58 -10.27
CA THR A 252 10.62 -10.13 -10.29
C THR A 252 10.70 -8.71 -10.82
N PHE A 253 11.00 -7.77 -9.93
CA PHE A 253 11.14 -6.35 -10.27
C PHE A 253 12.47 -5.80 -9.73
N PRO A 254 13.04 -4.75 -10.36
CA PRO A 254 14.23 -4.11 -9.86
C PRO A 254 14.06 -3.63 -8.41
N PRO A 255 14.97 -3.96 -7.47
CA PRO A 255 14.86 -3.58 -6.06
C PRO A 255 14.77 -2.06 -5.81
N ASP A 256 15.34 -1.28 -6.74
CA ASP A 256 15.37 0.18 -6.78
C ASP A 256 14.27 0.80 -7.68
N GLY A 257 13.38 -0.01 -8.27
CA GLY A 257 12.29 0.42 -9.15
C GLY A 257 11.08 1.06 -8.44
N GLY A 258 10.27 1.84 -9.17
CA GLY A 258 9.04 2.47 -8.64
C GLY A 258 7.81 1.55 -8.61
N TYR A 259 7.97 0.28 -8.93
CA TYR A 259 6.89 -0.69 -9.09
C TYR A 259 7.35 -2.05 -8.57
N THR A 260 6.48 -2.75 -7.84
CA THR A 260 6.70 -4.12 -7.42
C THR A 260 5.39 -4.87 -7.35
N GLN A 261 5.45 -6.19 -7.44
CA GLN A 261 4.29 -7.05 -7.48
C GLN A 261 4.51 -8.31 -6.64
N GLY A 262 3.49 -8.69 -5.89
CA GLY A 262 3.43 -9.95 -5.14
C GLY A 262 2.11 -10.67 -5.40
N ALA A 263 1.96 -11.88 -4.86
CA ALA A 263 0.77 -12.69 -5.05
C ALA A 263 0.27 -13.33 -3.75
N VAL A 264 -1.03 -13.59 -3.71
CA VAL A 264 -1.73 -14.42 -2.72
C VAL A 264 -2.55 -15.44 -3.48
N TYR A 265 -2.29 -16.71 -3.24
CA TYR A 265 -3.06 -17.82 -3.78
C TYR A 265 -4.00 -18.39 -2.73
N VAL A 266 -5.27 -18.52 -3.08
CA VAL A 266 -6.32 -19.06 -2.23
C VAL A 266 -6.90 -20.29 -2.93
N GLU A 267 -6.71 -21.44 -2.31
CA GLU A 267 -7.20 -22.73 -2.80
C GLU A 267 -8.74 -22.77 -2.89
N GLY A 268 -9.23 -23.74 -3.64
CA GLY A 268 -10.63 -23.88 -3.99
C GLY A 268 -11.56 -24.07 -2.81
N ILE A 269 -12.78 -23.54 -2.94
CA ILE A 269 -13.87 -23.77 -1.99
C ILE A 269 -14.13 -25.27 -1.85
N GLY A 270 -14.29 -25.72 -0.59
CA GLY A 270 -14.45 -27.13 -0.27
C GLY A 270 -13.15 -27.94 -0.17
N THR A 271 -11.98 -27.33 -0.35
CA THR A 271 -10.67 -28.04 -0.25
C THR A 271 -9.77 -27.42 0.82
N ARG A 272 -8.82 -28.24 1.31
CA ARG A 272 -7.67 -27.84 2.10
C ARG A 272 -6.43 -28.63 1.66
N ALA A 273 -5.28 -27.98 1.57
CA ALA A 273 -4.05 -28.60 1.13
C ALA A 273 -3.67 -29.82 1.99
N GLY A 274 -3.60 -31.00 1.36
CA GLY A 274 -3.24 -32.26 1.99
C GLY A 274 -4.35 -32.92 2.81
N GLU A 275 -5.56 -32.35 2.84
CA GLU A 275 -6.72 -32.88 3.58
C GLU A 275 -7.81 -33.40 2.62
N PRO A 276 -8.70 -34.30 3.10
CA PRO A 276 -9.87 -34.70 2.33
C PRO A 276 -10.78 -33.50 2.01
N ASP A 277 -11.40 -33.51 0.84
CA ASP A 277 -12.35 -32.45 0.48
C ASP A 277 -13.57 -32.46 1.40
N ASN A 278 -14.05 -31.26 1.74
CA ASN A 278 -15.19 -31.07 2.63
C ASN A 278 -16.51 -31.06 1.83
N PRO A 279 -17.36 -32.12 1.93
CA PRO A 279 -18.57 -32.24 1.14
C PRO A 279 -19.59 -31.13 1.41
N ILE A 280 -19.63 -30.60 2.63
CA ILE A 280 -20.55 -29.52 3.02
C ILE A 280 -20.12 -28.21 2.34
N GLY A 281 -18.82 -27.90 2.34
CA GLY A 281 -18.27 -26.73 1.63
C GLY A 281 -18.43 -26.84 0.11
N LEU A 282 -18.21 -28.03 -0.46
CA LEU A 282 -18.42 -28.31 -1.88
C LEU A 282 -19.89 -28.20 -2.31
N GLY A 283 -20.84 -28.59 -1.45
CA GLY A 283 -22.26 -28.61 -1.79
C GLY A 283 -22.95 -27.26 -1.59
N LEU A 284 -22.69 -26.59 -0.46
CA LEU A 284 -23.47 -25.43 -0.03
C LEU A 284 -22.81 -24.07 -0.32
N GLY A 285 -21.50 -24.04 -0.60
CA GLY A 285 -20.75 -22.78 -0.75
C GLY A 285 -20.68 -21.92 0.53
N THR A 286 -21.25 -22.42 1.63
CA THR A 286 -21.28 -21.86 2.98
C THR A 286 -20.51 -22.78 3.95
N ALA A 287 -20.24 -22.32 5.17
CA ALA A 287 -19.39 -22.96 6.19
C ALA A 287 -17.87 -22.67 6.09
N GLU A 288 -17.04 -23.42 6.82
CA GLU A 288 -15.61 -23.12 7.10
C GLU A 288 -14.70 -23.04 5.86
N THR A 289 -15.13 -23.53 4.71
CA THR A 289 -14.41 -23.46 3.42
C THR A 289 -15.21 -22.75 2.33
N GLY A 290 -16.29 -22.05 2.69
CA GLY A 290 -17.17 -21.33 1.76
C GLY A 290 -16.60 -20.01 1.25
N ILE A 291 -17.39 -19.28 0.46
CA ILE A 291 -16.94 -18.06 -0.24
C ILE A 291 -16.37 -17.00 0.72
N ILE A 292 -17.09 -16.68 1.80
CA ILE A 292 -16.66 -15.67 2.78
C ILE A 292 -15.36 -16.13 3.47
N ALA A 293 -15.31 -17.39 3.90
CA ALA A 293 -14.13 -17.95 4.56
C ALA A 293 -12.88 -17.87 3.66
N LYS A 294 -13.01 -18.14 2.35
CA LYS A 294 -11.90 -17.96 1.40
C LYS A 294 -11.50 -16.51 1.22
N THR A 295 -12.43 -15.57 1.24
CA THR A 295 -12.05 -14.15 1.26
C THR A 295 -11.36 -13.73 2.56
N ASP A 296 -11.77 -14.27 3.71
CA ASP A 296 -11.10 -14.02 4.99
C ASP A 296 -9.70 -14.65 5.05
N GLU A 297 -9.53 -15.82 4.43
CA GLU A 297 -8.23 -16.46 4.22
C GLU A 297 -7.31 -15.55 3.39
N ALA A 298 -7.82 -14.96 2.30
CA ALA A 298 -7.07 -13.98 1.51
C ALA A 298 -6.64 -12.78 2.37
N VAL A 299 -7.56 -12.23 3.18
CA VAL A 299 -7.26 -11.11 4.10
C VAL A 299 -6.19 -11.48 5.11
N ALA A 300 -6.24 -12.69 5.68
CA ALA A 300 -5.25 -13.17 6.64
C ALA A 300 -3.84 -13.27 6.02
N GLN A 301 -3.75 -13.55 4.71
CA GLN A 301 -2.48 -13.64 4.00
C GLN A 301 -1.94 -12.27 3.53
N LEU A 302 -2.77 -11.23 3.42
CA LEU A 302 -2.37 -9.91 2.90
C LEU A 302 -1.18 -9.31 3.62
N ALA A 303 -1.18 -9.33 4.96
CA ALA A 303 -0.11 -8.69 5.74
C ALA A 303 1.25 -9.30 5.42
N LYS A 304 1.32 -10.64 5.37
CA LYS A 304 2.54 -11.39 5.04
C LYS A 304 2.96 -11.16 3.59
N ALA A 305 2.02 -11.13 2.64
CA ALA A 305 2.32 -10.91 1.23
C ALA A 305 2.87 -9.49 0.98
N ILE A 306 2.28 -8.47 1.62
CA ILE A 306 2.76 -7.08 1.54
C ILE A 306 4.17 -6.98 2.11
N ASP A 307 4.39 -7.49 3.32
CA ASP A 307 5.70 -7.44 3.99
C ASP A 307 6.78 -8.14 3.14
N ALA A 308 6.50 -9.35 2.67
CA ALA A 308 7.42 -10.11 1.82
C ALA A 308 7.74 -9.38 0.51
N THR A 309 6.75 -8.77 -0.14
CA THR A 309 6.95 -8.04 -1.42
C THR A 309 7.76 -6.77 -1.21
N LEU A 310 7.49 -6.03 -0.11
CA LEU A 310 8.21 -4.80 0.20
C LEU A 310 9.64 -5.06 0.70
N ALA A 311 9.90 -6.20 1.34
CA ALA A 311 11.23 -6.62 1.77
C ALA A 311 12.23 -6.81 0.61
N LEU A 312 11.73 -7.01 -0.62
CA LEU A 312 12.56 -7.11 -1.82
C LEU A 312 13.08 -5.74 -2.31
N LEU A 313 12.50 -4.64 -1.83
CA LEU A 313 12.88 -3.29 -2.25
C LEU A 313 14.05 -2.76 -1.41
N GLN A 314 14.91 -1.96 -2.06
CA GLN A 314 16.11 -1.38 -1.43
C GLN A 314 16.06 0.15 -1.34
N GLY A 315 16.68 0.71 -0.31
CA GLY A 315 16.74 2.17 -0.10
C GLY A 315 15.45 2.78 0.46
N LYS A 316 15.41 4.11 0.54
CA LYS A 316 14.27 4.86 1.11
C LYS A 316 13.15 5.00 0.08
N PHE A 317 11.94 4.59 0.45
CA PHE A 317 10.76 4.71 -0.39
C PHE A 317 9.49 4.93 0.42
N VAL A 318 8.44 5.37 -0.28
CA VAL A 318 7.07 5.46 0.21
C VAL A 318 6.17 4.65 -0.71
N VAL A 319 5.22 3.92 -0.14
CA VAL A 319 4.19 3.25 -0.94
C VAL A 319 3.12 4.29 -1.26
N ASP A 320 3.09 4.75 -2.51
CA ASP A 320 2.15 5.76 -3.00
C ASP A 320 0.79 5.13 -3.31
N LYS A 321 0.79 3.88 -3.80
CA LYS A 321 -0.41 3.16 -4.23
C LYS A 321 -0.29 1.68 -3.90
N LEU A 322 -1.39 1.10 -3.40
CA LEU A 322 -1.62 -0.34 -3.36
C LEU A 322 -2.76 -0.68 -4.31
N LEU A 323 -2.47 -1.54 -5.30
CA LEU A 323 -3.43 -2.01 -6.28
C LEU A 323 -3.65 -3.52 -6.14
N PHE A 324 -4.86 -3.98 -6.44
CA PHE A 324 -5.20 -5.40 -6.48
C PHE A 324 -5.55 -5.82 -7.90
N ASP A 325 -4.95 -6.91 -8.37
CA ASP A 325 -5.45 -7.67 -9.51
C ASP A 325 -6.07 -8.95 -8.96
N ILE A 326 -7.38 -9.08 -9.12
CA ILE A 326 -8.14 -10.15 -8.50
C ILE A 326 -8.59 -11.10 -9.58
N PHE A 327 -8.31 -12.38 -9.41
CA PHE A 327 -8.67 -13.44 -10.33
C PHE A 327 -9.51 -14.49 -9.62
N GLY A 328 -10.48 -15.08 -10.33
CA GLY A 328 -11.16 -16.24 -9.79
C GLY A 328 -11.93 -17.06 -10.82
N PHE A 329 -12.10 -18.34 -10.53
CA PHE A 329 -12.86 -19.30 -11.33
C PHE A 329 -14.02 -19.89 -10.54
N SER A 330 -15.19 -20.10 -11.15
CA SER A 330 -16.33 -20.78 -10.52
C SER A 330 -16.81 -20.05 -9.25
N ARG A 331 -16.93 -20.74 -8.12
CA ARG A 331 -17.16 -20.10 -6.81
C ARG A 331 -15.98 -19.25 -6.34
N GLY A 332 -14.76 -19.54 -6.79
CA GLY A 332 -13.61 -18.66 -6.62
C GLY A 332 -13.82 -17.31 -7.32
N ALA A 333 -14.51 -17.28 -8.47
CA ALA A 333 -14.93 -16.03 -9.09
C ALA A 333 -15.98 -15.28 -8.26
N ALA A 334 -16.89 -15.99 -7.59
CA ALA A 334 -17.82 -15.37 -6.64
C ALA A 334 -17.07 -14.78 -5.43
N ALA A 335 -16.04 -15.47 -4.93
CA ALA A 335 -15.13 -14.95 -3.90
C ALA A 335 -14.34 -13.72 -4.38
N ALA A 336 -13.83 -13.73 -5.62
CA ALA A 336 -13.16 -12.59 -6.24
C ALA A 336 -14.08 -11.36 -6.32
N ARG A 337 -15.33 -11.54 -6.74
CA ARG A 337 -16.34 -10.47 -6.78
C ARG A 337 -16.67 -9.96 -5.38
N HIS A 338 -16.80 -10.86 -4.41
CA HIS A 338 -17.05 -10.50 -3.03
C HIS A 338 -15.88 -9.72 -2.42
N PHE A 339 -14.65 -10.17 -2.63
CA PHE A 339 -13.44 -9.51 -2.17
C PHE A 339 -13.27 -8.11 -2.80
N ALA A 340 -13.54 -7.97 -4.10
CA ALA A 340 -13.55 -6.67 -4.78
C ALA A 340 -14.59 -5.71 -4.18
N ASN A 341 -15.76 -6.22 -3.81
CA ASN A 341 -16.77 -5.44 -3.08
C ASN A 341 -16.30 -5.03 -1.68
N ARG A 342 -15.62 -5.92 -0.94
CA ARG A 342 -15.04 -5.61 0.37
C ARG A 342 -14.00 -4.49 0.28
N ILE A 343 -13.17 -4.48 -0.77
CA ILE A 343 -12.25 -3.37 -1.07
C ILE A 343 -13.03 -2.08 -1.33
N GLN A 344 -14.03 -2.13 -2.22
CA GLN A 344 -14.84 -0.96 -2.56
C GLN A 344 -15.58 -0.37 -1.34
N SER A 345 -16.03 -1.23 -0.41
CA SER A 345 -16.71 -0.81 0.82
C SER A 345 -15.77 -0.43 1.96
N GLU A 346 -14.46 -0.41 1.72
CA GLU A 346 -13.44 -0.09 2.73
C GLU A 346 -13.52 -0.99 3.97
N ASP A 347 -13.61 -2.31 3.77
CA ASP A 347 -13.67 -3.30 4.84
C ASP A 347 -12.51 -3.11 5.83
N ARG A 348 -12.84 -2.98 7.12
CA ARG A 348 -11.87 -2.74 8.20
C ARG A 348 -10.84 -3.86 8.34
N ALA A 349 -11.21 -5.11 8.08
CA ALA A 349 -10.28 -6.23 8.15
C ALA A 349 -9.19 -6.10 7.08
N ILE A 350 -9.57 -5.68 5.86
CA ILE A 350 -8.61 -5.40 4.77
C ILE A 350 -7.69 -4.24 5.15
N ILE A 351 -8.25 -3.13 5.64
CA ILE A 351 -7.47 -1.96 6.06
C ILE A 351 -6.47 -2.33 7.15
N ASN A 352 -6.90 -3.11 8.15
CA ASN A 352 -6.03 -3.55 9.23
C ASN A 352 -4.93 -4.48 8.74
N ALA A 353 -5.24 -5.42 7.84
CA ALA A 353 -4.25 -6.32 7.27
C ALA A 353 -3.22 -5.57 6.40
N ILE A 354 -3.66 -4.58 5.61
CA ILE A 354 -2.76 -3.70 4.85
C ILE A 354 -1.87 -2.91 5.81
N SER A 355 -2.44 -2.27 6.82
CA SER A 355 -1.66 -1.51 7.81
C SER A 355 -0.64 -2.37 8.54
N ALA A 356 -1.00 -3.61 8.88
CA ALA A 356 -0.09 -4.57 9.51
C ALA A 356 1.07 -4.95 8.57
N GLY A 357 0.78 -5.24 7.30
CA GLY A 357 1.79 -5.58 6.29
C GLY A 357 2.70 -4.41 5.90
N MET A 358 2.19 -3.18 5.90
CA MET A 358 3.02 -1.98 5.66
C MET A 358 3.99 -1.71 6.83
N GLY A 359 3.62 -2.10 8.05
CA GLY A 359 4.47 -1.96 9.24
C GLY A 359 4.93 -0.52 9.46
N LYS A 360 6.24 -0.27 9.34
CA LYS A 360 6.85 1.07 9.50
C LYS A 360 6.97 1.85 8.20
N ILE A 361 6.64 1.25 7.06
CA ILE A 361 6.75 1.88 5.74
C ILE A 361 5.60 2.88 5.60
N SER A 362 5.91 4.10 5.13
CA SER A 362 4.90 5.12 4.90
C SER A 362 4.00 4.71 3.72
N TYR A 363 2.69 4.69 3.95
CA TYR A 363 1.67 4.40 2.95
C TYR A 363 0.77 5.62 2.75
N ARG A 364 0.63 6.08 1.51
CA ARG A 364 -0.17 7.27 1.13
C ARG A 364 -1.38 6.97 0.25
N GLY A 365 -1.60 5.70 -0.09
CA GLY A 365 -2.72 5.27 -0.94
C GLY A 365 -4.05 5.18 -0.18
N ALA A 366 -5.08 4.67 -0.87
CA ALA A 366 -6.39 4.43 -0.26
C ALA A 366 -6.27 3.39 0.87
N PRO A 367 -6.91 3.56 2.04
CA PRO A 367 -6.72 2.66 3.18
C PRO A 367 -6.95 1.17 2.87
N ALA A 368 -7.94 0.85 2.03
CA ALA A 368 -8.25 -0.50 1.60
C ALA A 368 -7.59 -0.91 0.26
N GLY A 369 -6.70 -0.09 -0.28
CA GLY A 369 -6.17 -0.22 -1.64
C GLY A 369 -7.21 0.08 -2.73
N LYS A 370 -6.90 -0.25 -3.99
CA LYS A 370 -7.84 -0.14 -5.12
C LYS A 370 -7.73 -1.34 -6.05
N THR A 371 -8.85 -1.87 -6.49
CA THR A 371 -8.86 -2.92 -7.51
C THR A 371 -8.50 -2.33 -8.89
N ARG A 372 -7.39 -2.78 -9.46
CA ARG A 372 -6.96 -2.44 -10.83
C ARG A 372 -7.68 -3.33 -11.83
N PHE A 373 -7.57 -4.65 -11.67
CA PHE A 373 -8.21 -5.62 -12.56
C PHE A 373 -9.02 -6.65 -11.79
N LEU A 374 -10.18 -7.04 -12.32
CA LEU A 374 -10.97 -8.18 -11.85
C LEU A 374 -11.21 -9.12 -13.04
N GLY A 375 -10.44 -10.20 -13.11
CA GLY A 375 -10.52 -11.22 -14.14
C GLY A 375 -11.23 -12.46 -13.63
N ILE A 376 -12.43 -12.73 -14.11
CA ILE A 376 -13.25 -13.83 -13.62
C ILE A 376 -13.60 -14.83 -14.73
N MET A 377 -13.70 -16.10 -14.35
CA MET A 377 -14.03 -17.20 -15.25
C MET A 377 -15.26 -17.91 -14.70
N ASP A 378 -16.30 -17.98 -15.52
CA ASP A 378 -17.54 -18.72 -15.32
C ASP A 378 -18.07 -18.68 -13.89
N THR A 379 -18.46 -17.48 -13.43
CA THR A 379 -18.88 -17.28 -12.05
C THR A 379 -20.11 -18.11 -11.75
N VAL A 380 -19.98 -18.99 -10.76
CA VAL A 380 -21.07 -19.77 -10.20
C VAL A 380 -21.03 -19.51 -8.70
N ALA A 381 -21.99 -18.76 -8.15
CA ALA A 381 -22.04 -18.51 -6.71
C ALA A 381 -22.59 -19.74 -5.96
N ALA A 382 -23.64 -20.35 -6.51
CA ALA A 382 -24.28 -21.58 -6.03
C ALA A 382 -24.25 -21.74 -4.50
N VAL A 383 -24.94 -20.83 -3.80
CA VAL A 383 -24.99 -20.77 -2.33
C VAL A 383 -26.28 -21.45 -1.86
N GLY A 384 -26.19 -22.66 -1.32
CA GLY A 384 -27.33 -23.33 -0.68
C GLY A 384 -27.50 -22.80 0.74
N THR A 385 -28.55 -22.01 1.00
CA THR A 385 -28.89 -21.50 2.34
C THR A 385 -30.18 -22.14 2.84
N LEU A 386 -30.38 -22.21 4.15
CA LEU A 386 -31.69 -22.64 4.70
C LEU A 386 -32.84 -21.72 4.24
N ALA A 387 -32.54 -20.45 3.95
CA ALA A 387 -33.50 -19.46 3.50
C ALA A 387 -33.96 -19.66 2.04
N ASN A 388 -33.11 -20.24 1.18
CA ASN A 388 -33.44 -20.56 -0.22
C ASN A 388 -33.82 -22.04 -0.45
N GLY A 389 -34.10 -22.78 0.62
CA GLY A 389 -34.47 -24.21 0.52
C GLY A 389 -33.31 -25.13 0.12
N LEU A 390 -32.06 -24.69 0.36
CA LEU A 390 -30.84 -25.36 -0.09
C LEU A 390 -30.71 -25.46 -1.62
N ASP A 391 -31.41 -24.59 -2.37
CA ASP A 391 -31.32 -24.56 -3.82
C ASP A 391 -30.11 -23.73 -4.28
N PRO A 392 -29.04 -24.37 -4.79
CA PRO A 392 -27.87 -23.66 -5.31
C PRO A 392 -28.20 -22.85 -6.58
N HIS A 393 -29.36 -23.05 -7.21
CA HIS A 393 -29.79 -22.30 -8.39
C HIS A 393 -30.44 -20.95 -8.02
N SER A 394 -30.73 -20.69 -6.75
CA SER A 394 -31.37 -19.43 -6.38
C SER A 394 -30.48 -18.22 -6.69
N ALA A 395 -31.12 -17.11 -7.11
CA ALA A 395 -30.43 -15.82 -7.29
C ALA A 395 -29.99 -15.20 -5.94
N ASP A 396 -30.41 -15.78 -4.81
CA ASP A 396 -30.07 -15.34 -3.48
C ASP A 396 -28.73 -15.93 -3.05
N THR A 397 -27.69 -15.09 -3.07
CA THR A 397 -26.34 -15.42 -2.62
C THR A 397 -26.12 -15.16 -1.13
N GLY A 398 -27.18 -14.86 -0.37
CA GLY A 398 -27.12 -14.54 1.05
C GLY A 398 -26.20 -13.36 1.34
N ASN A 399 -25.25 -13.55 2.26
CA ASN A 399 -24.28 -12.52 2.63
C ASN A 399 -23.16 -12.33 1.59
N VAL A 400 -23.08 -13.18 0.56
CA VAL A 400 -22.06 -13.07 -0.49
C VAL A 400 -22.49 -12.01 -1.49
N ASN A 401 -21.91 -10.83 -1.38
CA ASN A 401 -22.12 -9.76 -2.36
C ASN A 401 -21.31 -10.00 -3.64
N ILE A 402 -21.98 -10.49 -4.69
CA ILE A 402 -21.39 -10.64 -6.02
C ILE A 402 -21.69 -9.45 -6.95
N HIS A 403 -22.48 -8.46 -6.55
CA HIS A 403 -22.88 -7.38 -7.44
C HIS A 403 -21.72 -6.40 -7.71
N LEU A 404 -21.39 -6.12 -8.96
CA LEU A 404 -20.22 -5.32 -9.33
C LEU A 404 -20.62 -3.89 -9.74
N ARG A 405 -20.65 -2.97 -8.77
CA ARG A 405 -21.04 -1.58 -9.01
C ARG A 405 -19.93 -0.79 -9.72
N PRO A 406 -20.26 0.31 -10.44
CA PRO A 406 -19.24 1.21 -10.99
C PRO A 406 -18.20 1.63 -9.94
N GLY A 407 -16.93 1.59 -10.32
CA GLY A 407 -15.80 1.89 -9.43
C GLY A 407 -15.32 0.71 -8.56
N VAL A 408 -15.91 -0.49 -8.68
CA VAL A 408 -15.43 -1.68 -7.96
C VAL A 408 -14.04 -2.13 -8.41
N ALA A 409 -13.73 -1.90 -9.69
CA ALA A 409 -12.42 -2.10 -10.31
C ALA A 409 -12.22 -1.11 -11.46
N GLN A 410 -10.97 -0.84 -11.85
CA GLN A 410 -10.70 -0.04 -13.06
C GLN A 410 -11.09 -0.80 -14.34
N LYS A 411 -10.90 -2.13 -14.33
CA LYS A 411 -11.30 -3.04 -15.40
C LYS A 411 -11.87 -4.33 -14.80
N VAL A 412 -12.96 -4.79 -15.38
CA VAL A 412 -13.56 -6.11 -15.12
C VAL A 412 -13.63 -6.83 -16.46
N PHE A 413 -13.29 -8.12 -16.49
CA PHE A 413 -13.46 -8.97 -17.65
C PHE A 413 -13.92 -10.36 -17.22
N HIS A 414 -14.97 -10.88 -17.85
CA HIS A 414 -15.56 -12.18 -17.50
C HIS A 414 -15.59 -13.11 -18.71
N LEU A 415 -14.91 -14.25 -18.61
CA LEU A 415 -15.05 -15.37 -19.56
C LEU A 415 -16.17 -16.30 -19.10
N THR A 416 -17.07 -16.71 -20.00
CA THR A 416 -18.21 -17.59 -19.68
C THR A 416 -18.25 -18.82 -20.57
N ALA A 417 -18.75 -19.94 -20.03
CA ALA A 417 -18.88 -21.19 -20.75
C ALA A 417 -20.17 -21.21 -21.59
N LEU A 418 -20.04 -21.34 -22.91
CA LEU A 418 -21.19 -21.36 -23.82
C LEU A 418 -21.99 -22.67 -23.72
N HIS A 419 -21.33 -23.79 -23.41
CA HIS A 419 -21.92 -25.12 -23.44
C HIS A 419 -22.23 -25.69 -22.05
N GLU A 420 -22.05 -24.91 -20.98
CA GLU A 420 -22.40 -25.35 -19.63
C GLU A 420 -23.93 -25.40 -19.45
N CYS A 421 -24.46 -26.61 -19.28
CA CYS A 421 -25.91 -26.87 -19.20
C CYS A 421 -26.34 -27.55 -17.90
N ARG A 422 -25.45 -27.76 -16.93
CA ARG A 422 -25.78 -28.43 -15.66
C ARG A 422 -26.58 -27.49 -14.77
N TYR A 423 -27.65 -28.02 -14.18
CA TYR A 423 -28.53 -27.29 -13.25
C TYR A 423 -27.77 -26.59 -12.10
N ASN A 424 -26.77 -27.25 -11.52
CA ASN A 424 -26.02 -26.73 -10.36
C ASN A 424 -24.96 -25.67 -10.72
N PHE A 425 -24.72 -25.42 -12.01
CA PHE A 425 -23.69 -24.51 -12.51
C PHE A 425 -24.34 -23.27 -13.15
N ALA A 426 -25.26 -22.65 -12.42
CA ALA A 426 -25.96 -21.45 -12.87
C ALA A 426 -24.99 -20.25 -12.93
N LEU A 427 -24.80 -19.71 -14.14
CA LEU A 427 -23.94 -18.57 -14.40
C LEU A 427 -24.47 -17.29 -13.73
N ASN A 428 -23.60 -16.60 -13.00
CA ASN A 428 -23.84 -15.23 -12.54
C ASN A 428 -23.15 -14.23 -13.49
N SER A 429 -23.87 -13.82 -14.54
CA SER A 429 -23.39 -12.86 -15.54
C SER A 429 -23.05 -11.48 -14.94
N VAL A 430 -22.11 -10.78 -15.56
CA VAL A 430 -21.79 -9.36 -15.32
C VAL A 430 -22.29 -8.45 -16.45
N ALA A 431 -22.83 -9.03 -17.52
CA ALA A 431 -23.43 -8.30 -18.61
C ALA A 431 -24.76 -7.64 -18.18
N PRO A 432 -25.13 -6.48 -18.77
CA PRO A 432 -24.34 -5.69 -19.73
C PRO A 432 -23.37 -4.70 -19.05
N ALA A 433 -23.29 -4.70 -17.72
CA ALA A 433 -22.57 -3.67 -16.96
C ALA A 433 -21.04 -3.73 -17.16
N TRP A 434 -20.50 -4.91 -17.40
CA TRP A 434 -19.07 -5.13 -17.63
C TRP A 434 -18.83 -6.02 -18.86
N PRO A 435 -17.64 -5.92 -19.49
CA PRO A 435 -17.25 -6.81 -20.58
C PRO A 435 -17.32 -8.29 -20.19
N GLU A 436 -18.11 -9.04 -20.95
CA GLU A 436 -18.30 -10.48 -20.81
C GLU A 436 -18.13 -11.13 -22.19
N LEU A 437 -17.38 -12.24 -22.25
CA LEU A 437 -17.12 -12.99 -23.47
C LEU A 437 -17.46 -14.47 -23.25
N ALA A 438 -18.49 -14.93 -23.95
CA ALA A 438 -18.81 -16.35 -24.03
C ALA A 438 -17.84 -17.07 -24.98
N LEU A 439 -17.24 -18.15 -24.50
CA LEU A 439 -16.31 -19.00 -25.25
C LEU A 439 -16.85 -20.43 -25.36
N PRO A 440 -16.53 -21.16 -26.44
CA PRO A 440 -16.92 -22.55 -26.59
C PRO A 440 -16.27 -23.41 -25.51
N GLY A 441 -17.08 -24.29 -24.90
CA GLY A 441 -16.65 -25.20 -23.84
C GLY A 441 -17.64 -25.22 -22.68
N VAL A 442 -17.49 -26.20 -21.80
CA VAL A 442 -18.19 -26.30 -20.51
C VAL A 442 -17.38 -25.61 -19.41
N HIS A 443 -17.88 -25.61 -18.17
CA HIS A 443 -17.30 -24.86 -17.04
C HIS A 443 -15.77 -24.93 -16.90
N SER A 444 -15.23 -26.15 -16.88
CA SER A 444 -13.79 -26.40 -16.70
C SER A 444 -12.99 -26.35 -18.00
N ASP A 445 -13.63 -26.26 -19.18
CA ASP A 445 -12.90 -25.91 -20.41
C ASP A 445 -12.48 -24.44 -20.38
N ILE A 446 -13.29 -23.58 -19.74
CA ILE A 446 -12.98 -22.16 -19.57
C ILE A 446 -12.05 -21.94 -18.36
N GLY A 447 -12.36 -22.59 -17.24
CA GLY A 447 -11.61 -22.42 -16.00
C GLY A 447 -10.38 -23.29 -15.84
N GLY A 448 -10.21 -24.32 -16.67
CA GLY A 448 -9.24 -25.39 -16.46
C GLY A 448 -9.70 -26.41 -15.41
N GLY A 449 -8.80 -27.33 -15.04
CA GLY A 449 -9.06 -28.38 -14.05
C GLY A 449 -9.39 -29.75 -14.65
N TYR A 450 -9.49 -29.87 -15.97
CA TYR A 450 -9.54 -31.17 -16.66
C TYR A 450 -8.14 -31.77 -16.85
N LEU A 451 -8.05 -33.09 -16.78
CA LEU A 451 -6.84 -33.81 -17.19
C LEU A 451 -6.56 -33.57 -18.68
N PRO A 452 -5.30 -33.71 -19.13
CA PRO A 452 -4.93 -33.51 -20.54
C PRO A 452 -5.73 -34.39 -21.51
N GLN A 453 -6.11 -35.58 -21.08
CA GLN A 453 -6.99 -36.48 -21.79
C GLN A 453 -8.01 -37.09 -20.82
N LEU A 454 -9.29 -37.09 -21.22
CA LEU A 454 -10.40 -37.64 -20.45
C LEU A 454 -11.27 -38.52 -21.34
N ARG A 455 -11.85 -39.55 -20.73
CA ARG A 455 -12.87 -40.40 -21.35
C ARG A 455 -14.20 -40.13 -20.67
N GLU A 456 -15.21 -39.77 -21.45
CA GLU A 456 -16.55 -39.48 -20.95
C GLU A 456 -17.52 -40.63 -21.27
N ASP A 457 -17.87 -41.41 -20.25
CA ASP A 457 -18.93 -42.42 -20.33
C ASP A 457 -20.15 -41.95 -19.51
N LEU A 458 -20.95 -41.03 -20.09
CA LEU A 458 -22.05 -40.33 -19.40
C LEU A 458 -23.43 -40.72 -19.94
N PHE A 459 -24.39 -40.89 -19.02
CA PHE A 459 -25.81 -40.97 -19.39
C PHE A 459 -26.34 -39.58 -19.77
N LEU A 460 -26.61 -39.36 -21.06
CA LEU A 460 -27.23 -38.11 -21.54
C LEU A 460 -28.72 -37.99 -21.17
N THR A 461 -29.35 -39.11 -20.80
CA THR A 461 -30.73 -39.19 -20.35
C THR A 461 -30.81 -39.99 -19.07
N ARG A 462 -31.72 -39.61 -18.16
CA ARG A 462 -31.98 -40.37 -16.93
C ARG A 462 -32.33 -41.82 -17.29
N PRO A 463 -31.60 -42.84 -16.80
CA PRO A 463 -31.94 -44.24 -17.02
C PRO A 463 -33.36 -44.53 -16.51
N GLN A 464 -34.16 -45.15 -17.36
CA GLN A 464 -35.51 -45.61 -17.01
C GLN A 464 -35.49 -47.12 -16.84
N VAL A 465 -36.20 -47.61 -15.82
CA VAL A 465 -36.30 -49.03 -15.50
C VAL A 465 -37.76 -49.44 -15.47
N ASP A 466 -38.09 -50.52 -16.17
CA ASP A 466 -39.41 -51.14 -16.14
C ASP A 466 -39.32 -52.53 -15.53
N THR A 467 -40.29 -52.88 -14.68
CA THR A 467 -40.41 -54.23 -14.12
C THR A 467 -41.30 -55.07 -15.01
N LEU A 468 -40.74 -56.12 -15.60
CA LEU A 468 -41.46 -57.05 -16.47
C LEU A 468 -41.71 -58.40 -15.77
N PRO A 469 -42.81 -59.11 -16.07
CA PRO A 469 -43.00 -60.50 -15.67
C PRO A 469 -41.83 -61.38 -16.15
N GLN A 470 -41.39 -62.33 -15.32
CA GLN A 470 -40.21 -63.18 -15.59
C GLN A 470 -40.29 -63.96 -16.92
N ASN A 471 -41.48 -64.16 -17.46
CA ASN A 471 -41.78 -64.84 -18.72
C ASN A 471 -41.91 -63.91 -19.94
N GLN A 472 -41.69 -62.60 -19.77
CA GLN A 472 -41.61 -61.63 -20.87
C GLN A 472 -40.14 -61.25 -21.10
N SER A 473 -39.58 -61.63 -22.24
CA SER A 473 -38.28 -61.11 -22.66
C SER A 473 -38.42 -59.61 -22.93
N GLY A 474 -37.68 -58.78 -22.19
CA GLY A 474 -37.57 -57.36 -22.50
C GLY A 474 -36.94 -57.18 -23.88
N ALA A 475 -37.48 -56.27 -24.70
CA ALA A 475 -36.95 -55.97 -26.03
C ALA A 475 -35.55 -55.30 -25.99
N GLN A 476 -35.05 -54.95 -24.80
CA GLN A 476 -33.87 -54.09 -24.60
C GLN A 476 -33.01 -54.47 -23.39
N SER A 477 -33.01 -55.72 -22.94
CA SER A 477 -32.02 -56.17 -21.94
C SER A 477 -30.68 -56.49 -22.62
N HIS A 478 -29.96 -55.45 -23.00
CA HIS A 478 -28.51 -55.52 -23.26
C HIS A 478 -27.86 -54.42 -22.40
N ILE A 479 -27.16 -54.85 -21.35
CA ILE A 479 -26.17 -54.03 -20.64
C ILE A 479 -24.87 -54.10 -21.44
#